data_AF-A0A6I3KW06-F1
#
_entry.id   AF-A0A6I3KW06-F1
#
_cell.length_a   1.000
_cell.length_b   1.000
_cell.length_c   1.000
_cell.angle_alpha   90.00
_cell.angle_beta   90.00
_cell.angle_gamma   90.00
#
_symmetry.space_group_name_H-M   'P 1'
#
loop_
_entity.id
_entity.type
_entity.pdbx_description
1 polymer ?
#
loop_
_entity_poly.entity_id
_entity_poly.type
_entity_poly.pdbx_seq_one_letter_code
_entity_poly.pdbx_strand_id
1 'polypeptide(L)'
;MTTSDARTARTILRDDPAEGVGFGLEHVNEVLAGMVGEVVADRPRDAELITCRLGLDGESPETLTLLGARFGVSRDRARQLYTRAVGTMLRQQSATGHHDLGVFAERYPVGWGDERLVRTLLAETYATDGDIAAQDWAYLKLRLAGHDLQGSKRLAGFVFQRIAGWQQKGRWHPLPAPEADAPDDMWNTWLRRVEWADGAPEELPVLPAGRLDYDDDSRGRMHSEKLGREVTFDTALQARLLRLLDASPRVASFRELPAAVTYELDGTDRVHYPTAAAQFTDGRIALIDVLPLAHAALHPQRARAAAGRAHAFSRGWGWLTWTGSHDGIPELLSRKVNPYYESTLTSRLSSGPMTWPALDAYRTETGLELLDLAALVLRHHWHWHRGPFRLTS
;
A
#
# COMPACT_ATOMS: atom_id res chain seq x y z
N MET A 1 -32.46 -29.19 21.60
CA MET A 1 -31.38 -28.61 20.76
C MET A 1 -31.28 -27.13 21.10
N THR A 2 -30.22 -26.79 21.81
CA THR A 2 -29.99 -25.49 22.44
C THR A 2 -29.47 -24.47 21.44
N THR A 3 -30.09 -23.29 21.49
CA THR A 3 -29.65 -21.99 20.98
C THR A 3 -28.26 -21.63 21.51
N SER A 4 -27.18 -21.98 20.79
CA SER A 4 -25.82 -21.53 21.15
C SER A 4 -24.80 -21.43 20.00
N ASP A 5 -25.16 -21.61 18.73
CA ASP A 5 -24.18 -21.59 17.62
C ASP A 5 -24.16 -20.28 16.80
N ALA A 6 -24.88 -19.24 17.24
CA ALA A 6 -24.96 -17.96 16.53
C ALA A 6 -23.94 -16.90 16.99
N ARG A 7 -22.95 -17.26 17.82
CA ARG A 7 -21.89 -16.36 18.26
C ARG A 7 -20.55 -16.83 17.70
N THR A 8 -19.92 -15.92 16.96
CA THR A 8 -18.52 -15.98 16.48
C THR A 8 -18.28 -16.67 15.13
N ALA A 9 -18.97 -16.23 14.07
CA ALA A 9 -18.35 -16.24 12.75
C ALA A 9 -17.16 -15.26 12.79
N ARG A 10 -15.99 -15.76 13.21
CA ARG A 10 -14.73 -15.01 13.21
C ARG A 10 -14.43 -14.62 11.77
N THR A 11 -14.34 -13.31 11.52
CA THR A 11 -13.80 -12.73 10.31
C THR A 11 -12.36 -13.21 10.15
N ILE A 12 -12.11 -14.22 9.32
CA ILE A 12 -10.74 -14.52 8.89
C ILE A 12 -10.42 -13.47 7.83
N LEU A 13 -9.91 -12.31 8.25
CA LEU A 13 -8.98 -11.56 7.39
C LEU A 13 -7.85 -12.55 7.05
N ARG A 14 -7.39 -12.57 5.80
CA ARG A 14 -6.21 -13.38 5.44
C ARG A 14 -5.09 -13.10 6.44
N ASP A 15 -4.55 -14.15 7.05
CA ASP A 15 -3.51 -14.02 8.08
C ASP A 15 -2.25 -13.36 7.49
N ASP A 16 -2.00 -13.60 6.19
CA ASP A 16 -0.94 -12.96 5.42
C ASP A 16 -1.50 -12.04 4.31
N PRO A 17 -1.14 -10.74 4.28
CA PRO A 17 -1.44 -9.83 3.17
C PRO A 17 -1.05 -10.37 1.78
N ALA A 18 -0.01 -11.20 1.66
CA ALA A 18 0.48 -11.74 0.39
C ALA A 18 -0.56 -12.62 -0.32
N GLU A 19 -1.43 -13.31 0.41
CA GLU A 19 -2.52 -14.09 -0.18
C GLU A 19 -3.53 -13.20 -0.93
N GLY A 20 -3.60 -11.92 -0.52
CA GLY A 20 -4.37 -10.80 -1.08
C GLY A 20 -4.06 -10.45 -2.53
N VAL A 21 -2.87 -10.80 -2.98
CA VAL A 21 -2.18 -10.10 -4.06
C VAL A 21 -2.23 -10.91 -5.36
N GLY A 22 -2.40 -10.23 -6.49
CA GLY A 22 -2.30 -10.86 -7.81
C GLY A 22 -2.48 -9.89 -8.97
N PHE A 23 -2.16 -10.33 -10.18
CA PHE A 23 -2.23 -9.51 -11.39
C PHE A 23 -3.60 -8.90 -11.66
N GLY A 24 -4.69 -9.48 -11.17
CA GLY A 24 -6.02 -8.87 -11.31
C GLY A 24 -6.14 -7.49 -10.64
N LEU A 25 -5.36 -7.21 -9.58
CA LEU A 25 -5.30 -5.87 -9.00
C LEU A 25 -4.52 -4.91 -9.89
N GLU A 26 -3.40 -5.35 -10.45
CA GLU A 26 -2.62 -4.52 -11.37
C GLU A 26 -3.37 -4.26 -12.67
N HIS A 27 -4.19 -5.21 -13.14
CA HIS A 27 -5.05 -5.00 -14.31
C HIS A 27 -6.12 -3.93 -14.05
N VAL A 28 -6.75 -3.97 -12.87
CA VAL A 28 -7.69 -2.92 -12.45
C VAL A 28 -7.01 -1.55 -12.39
N ASN A 29 -5.78 -1.48 -11.87
CA ASN A 29 -5.00 -0.24 -11.84
C ASN A 29 -4.64 0.23 -13.25
N GLU A 30 -4.18 -0.66 -14.13
CA GLU A 30 -3.81 -0.33 -15.51
C GLU A 30 -4.99 0.25 -16.29
N VAL A 31 -6.16 -0.39 -16.21
CA VAL A 31 -7.35 0.11 -16.90
C VAL A 31 -7.73 1.50 -16.38
N LEU A 32 -7.69 1.70 -15.06
CA LEU A 32 -8.01 3.01 -14.48
C LEU A 32 -6.95 4.07 -14.82
N ALA A 33 -5.67 3.70 -14.83
CA ALA A 33 -4.58 4.59 -15.26
C ALA A 33 -4.72 4.99 -16.73
N GLY A 34 -5.13 4.05 -17.60
CA GLY A 34 -5.47 4.32 -19.00
C GLY A 34 -6.61 5.33 -19.13
N MET A 35 -7.70 5.13 -18.37
CA MET A 35 -8.83 6.07 -18.33
C MET A 35 -8.41 7.48 -17.86
N VAL A 36 -7.55 7.56 -16.85
CA VAL A 36 -6.99 8.83 -16.39
C VAL A 36 -6.09 9.45 -17.45
N GLY A 37 -5.32 8.65 -18.18
CA GLY A 37 -4.48 9.07 -19.30
C GLY A 37 -5.27 9.77 -20.41
N GLU A 38 -6.50 9.33 -20.71
CA GLU A 38 -7.37 10.05 -21.65
C GLU A 38 -7.81 11.42 -21.13
N VAL A 39 -7.99 11.57 -19.81
CA VAL A 39 -8.33 12.85 -19.17
C VAL A 39 -7.14 13.82 -19.21
N VAL A 40 -5.90 13.33 -19.16
CA VAL A 40 -4.68 14.16 -19.18
C VAL A 40 -4.65 15.11 -20.36
N ALA A 41 -5.09 14.65 -21.55
CA ALA A 41 -5.03 15.42 -22.78
C ALA A 41 -5.80 16.76 -22.69
N ASP A 42 -6.99 16.73 -22.07
CA ASP A 42 -7.85 17.90 -21.96
C ASP A 42 -7.74 18.61 -20.60
N ARG A 43 -7.45 17.85 -19.54
CA ARG A 43 -7.50 18.30 -18.14
C ARG A 43 -6.36 17.69 -17.31
N PRO A 44 -5.09 18.08 -17.57
CA PRO A 44 -3.92 17.49 -16.92
C PRO A 44 -3.97 17.59 -15.39
N ARG A 45 -4.48 18.70 -14.85
CA ARG A 45 -4.67 18.88 -13.40
C ARG A 45 -5.71 17.94 -12.79
N ASP A 46 -6.80 17.66 -13.51
CA ASP A 46 -7.83 16.73 -13.03
C ASP A 46 -7.28 15.30 -13.02
N ALA A 47 -6.47 14.94 -14.02
CA ALA A 47 -5.80 13.64 -14.08
C ALA A 47 -4.75 13.46 -12.98
N GLU A 48 -3.87 14.45 -12.78
CA GLU A 48 -2.88 14.44 -11.68
C GLU A 48 -3.57 14.30 -10.32
N LEU A 49 -4.66 15.03 -10.09
CA LEU A 49 -5.45 14.94 -8.87
C LEU A 49 -6.01 13.52 -8.62
N ILE A 50 -6.47 12.83 -9.67
CA ILE A 50 -6.94 11.44 -9.57
C ILE A 50 -5.77 10.49 -9.29
N THR A 51 -4.66 10.62 -10.04
CA THR A 51 -3.46 9.80 -9.89
C THR A 51 -2.93 9.85 -8.45
N CYS A 52 -2.71 11.05 -7.90
CA CYS A 52 -2.18 11.22 -6.55
C CYS A 52 -3.18 10.79 -5.48
N ARG A 53 -4.49 11.03 -5.68
CA ARG A 53 -5.50 10.58 -4.72
C ARG A 53 -5.59 9.07 -4.62
N LEU A 54 -5.37 8.36 -5.72
CA LEU A 54 -5.55 6.90 -5.78
C LEU A 54 -4.24 6.11 -5.73
N GLY A 55 -3.08 6.74 -5.92
CA GLY A 55 -1.77 6.08 -5.99
C GLY A 55 -1.58 5.27 -7.28
N LEU A 56 -2.07 5.77 -8.43
CA LEU A 56 -2.04 5.03 -9.69
C LEU A 56 -0.63 4.89 -10.29
N ASP A 57 0.27 5.81 -9.97
CA ASP A 57 1.67 5.82 -10.40
C ASP A 57 2.56 4.85 -9.59
N GLY A 58 2.02 4.26 -8.53
CA GLY A 58 2.74 3.36 -7.62
C GLY A 58 3.20 4.02 -6.33
N GLU A 59 2.96 5.32 -6.15
CA GLU A 59 3.10 6.00 -4.86
C GLU A 59 1.96 5.65 -3.90
N SER A 60 2.16 5.98 -2.62
CA SER A 60 1.10 5.90 -1.62
C SER A 60 -0.02 6.92 -1.90
N PRO A 61 -1.31 6.56 -1.74
CA PRO A 61 -2.41 7.50 -1.94
C PRO A 61 -2.33 8.72 -1.02
N GLU A 62 -2.62 9.91 -1.55
CA GLU A 62 -2.56 11.16 -0.79
C GLU A 62 -3.87 11.55 -0.12
N THR A 63 -3.77 12.18 1.05
CA THR A 63 -4.90 12.79 1.74
C THR A 63 -5.40 14.02 0.99
N LEU A 64 -6.67 14.37 1.20
CA LEU A 64 -7.25 15.59 0.62
C LEU A 64 -6.57 16.87 1.15
N THR A 65 -5.93 16.81 2.32
CA THR A 65 -5.13 17.92 2.86
C THR A 65 -3.84 18.12 2.08
N LEU A 66 -3.10 17.05 1.77
CA LEU A 66 -1.90 17.12 0.93
C LEU A 66 -2.25 17.59 -0.49
N LEU A 67 -3.33 17.06 -1.06
CA LEU A 67 -3.81 17.50 -2.37
C LEU A 67 -4.23 18.98 -2.34
N GLY A 68 -4.94 19.42 -1.29
CA GLY A 68 -5.28 20.83 -1.13
C GLY A 68 -4.04 21.73 -1.18
N ALA A 69 -3.01 21.38 -0.41
CA ALA A 69 -1.75 22.11 -0.40
C ALA A 69 -1.05 22.11 -1.77
N ARG A 70 -0.95 20.95 -2.42
CA ARG A 70 -0.33 20.80 -3.74
C ARG A 70 -1.02 21.66 -4.81
N PHE A 71 -2.35 21.69 -4.81
CA PHE A 71 -3.14 22.41 -5.81
C PHE A 71 -3.48 23.85 -5.40
N GLY A 72 -3.01 24.32 -4.24
CA GLY A 72 -3.25 25.68 -3.73
C GLY A 72 -4.71 25.96 -3.37
N VAL A 73 -5.43 24.95 -2.86
CA VAL A 73 -6.85 25.03 -2.51
C VAL A 73 -7.12 24.44 -1.11
N SER A 74 -8.29 24.72 -0.54
CA SER A 74 -8.68 24.07 0.72
C SER A 74 -8.92 22.56 0.55
N ARG A 75 -8.82 21.80 1.65
CA ARG A 75 -9.16 20.36 1.71
C ARG A 75 -10.53 20.05 1.10
N ASP A 76 -11.55 20.84 1.45
CA ASP A 76 -12.90 20.64 0.89
C ASP A 76 -12.96 20.95 -0.60
N ARG A 77 -12.24 21.99 -1.05
CA ARG A 77 -12.16 22.31 -2.48
C ARG A 77 -11.45 21.21 -3.27
N ALA A 78 -10.37 20.63 -2.73
CA ALA A 78 -9.72 19.46 -3.33
C ALA A 78 -10.69 18.28 -3.48
N ARG A 79 -11.50 18.00 -2.45
CA ARG A 79 -12.56 16.96 -2.49
C ARG A 79 -13.56 17.18 -3.62
N GLN A 80 -14.04 18.43 -3.76
CA GLN A 80 -14.99 18.80 -4.82
C GLN A 80 -14.38 18.65 -6.21
N LEU A 81 -13.13 19.12 -6.40
CA LEU A 81 -12.40 18.99 -7.66
C LEU A 81 -12.20 17.52 -8.02
N TYR A 82 -11.79 16.69 -7.07
CA TYR A 82 -11.61 15.24 -7.26
C TYR A 82 -12.92 14.58 -7.68
N THR A 83 -14.02 14.85 -6.96
CA THR A 83 -15.35 14.30 -7.28
C THR A 83 -15.79 14.67 -8.70
N ARG A 84 -15.55 15.94 -9.11
CA ARG A 84 -15.84 16.42 -10.47
C ARG A 84 -14.97 15.73 -11.52
N ALA A 85 -13.68 15.58 -11.25
CA ALA A 85 -12.72 14.92 -12.13
C ALA A 85 -13.12 13.45 -12.38
N VAL A 86 -13.36 12.68 -11.31
CA VAL A 86 -13.84 11.30 -11.39
C VAL A 86 -15.16 11.19 -12.15
N GLY A 87 -16.13 12.06 -11.87
CA GLY A 87 -17.41 12.05 -12.56
C GLY A 87 -17.28 12.33 -14.06
N THR A 88 -16.30 13.14 -14.45
CA THR A 88 -16.00 13.44 -15.86
C THR A 88 -15.36 12.24 -16.55
N MET A 89 -14.33 11.64 -15.92
CA MET A 89 -13.68 10.43 -16.41
C MET A 89 -14.68 9.29 -16.64
N LEU A 90 -15.58 9.03 -15.68
CA LEU A 90 -16.61 7.99 -15.83
C LEU A 90 -17.56 8.26 -17.00
N ARG A 91 -17.98 9.52 -17.21
CA ARG A 91 -18.85 9.88 -18.35
C ARG A 91 -18.13 9.72 -19.68
N GLN A 92 -16.86 10.12 -19.74
CA GLN A 92 -16.04 9.96 -20.94
C GLN A 92 -15.91 8.48 -21.32
N GLN A 93 -15.54 7.63 -20.36
CA GLN A 93 -15.47 6.18 -20.60
C GLN A 93 -16.83 5.58 -20.99
N SER A 94 -17.95 6.03 -20.41
CA SER A 94 -19.27 5.58 -20.86
C SER A 94 -19.62 6.03 -22.29
N ALA A 95 -19.04 7.14 -22.77
CA ALA A 95 -19.29 7.66 -24.11
C ALA A 95 -18.38 7.01 -25.16
N THR A 96 -17.11 6.75 -24.82
CA THR A 96 -16.11 6.19 -25.75
C THR A 96 -16.07 4.67 -25.75
N GLY A 97 -16.21 4.04 -24.57
CA GLY A 97 -16.12 2.59 -24.40
C GLY A 97 -14.74 2.01 -24.74
N HIS A 98 -13.67 2.82 -24.70
CA HIS A 98 -12.35 2.41 -25.17
C HIS A 98 -11.68 1.35 -24.29
N HIS A 99 -11.94 1.39 -22.99
CA HIS A 99 -11.29 0.46 -22.05
C HIS A 99 -12.16 -0.75 -21.72
N ASP A 100 -11.52 -1.91 -21.56
CA ASP A 100 -12.18 -3.15 -21.14
C ASP A 100 -12.59 -3.10 -19.66
N LEU A 101 -13.90 -2.91 -19.42
CA LEU A 101 -14.47 -2.93 -18.07
C LEU A 101 -14.75 -4.36 -17.56
N GLY A 102 -14.55 -5.39 -18.40
CA GLY A 102 -14.74 -6.79 -18.05
C GLY A 102 -13.89 -7.19 -16.84
N VAL A 103 -12.68 -6.65 -16.70
CA VAL A 103 -11.81 -6.88 -15.55
C VAL A 103 -12.47 -6.49 -14.21
N PHE A 104 -13.25 -5.41 -14.19
CA PHE A 104 -13.99 -4.99 -13.00
C PHE A 104 -15.18 -5.89 -12.75
N ALA A 105 -15.93 -6.24 -13.80
CA ALA A 105 -17.11 -7.10 -13.68
C ALA A 105 -16.76 -8.53 -13.24
N GLU A 106 -15.64 -9.08 -13.71
CA GLU A 106 -15.13 -10.39 -13.28
C GLU A 106 -14.76 -10.37 -11.79
N ARG A 107 -14.11 -9.29 -11.35
CA ARG A 107 -13.58 -9.16 -9.99
C ARG A 107 -14.62 -8.72 -8.95
N TYR A 108 -15.61 -7.93 -9.37
CA TYR A 108 -16.69 -7.42 -8.52
C TYR A 108 -18.07 -7.70 -9.16
N PRO A 109 -18.47 -8.97 -9.36
CA PRO A 109 -19.69 -9.29 -10.11
C PRO A 109 -20.96 -8.67 -9.55
N VAL A 110 -21.79 -8.15 -10.46
CA VAL A 110 -23.17 -7.75 -10.14
C VAL A 110 -23.94 -9.00 -9.73
N GLY A 111 -24.53 -9.00 -8.52
CA GLY A 111 -25.24 -10.14 -7.95
C GLY A 111 -24.50 -10.85 -6.80
N TRP A 112 -23.22 -10.54 -6.56
CA TRP A 112 -22.60 -10.92 -5.29
C TRP A 112 -23.27 -10.19 -4.12
N GLY A 113 -23.43 -10.90 -3.00
CA GLY A 113 -23.95 -10.30 -1.77
C GLY A 113 -23.01 -9.23 -1.21
N ASP A 114 -23.61 -8.20 -0.61
CA ASP A 114 -22.90 -7.03 -0.06
C ASP A 114 -21.72 -7.41 0.85
N GLU A 115 -21.92 -8.38 1.74
CA GLU A 115 -20.90 -8.81 2.69
C GLU A 115 -19.66 -9.36 1.98
N ARG A 116 -19.86 -10.16 0.92
CA ARG A 116 -18.78 -10.72 0.12
C ARG A 116 -18.02 -9.62 -0.63
N LEU A 117 -18.72 -8.65 -1.20
CA LEU A 117 -18.10 -7.51 -1.89
C LEU A 117 -17.29 -6.65 -0.93
N VAL A 118 -17.87 -6.27 0.21
CA VAL A 118 -17.18 -5.46 1.24
C VAL A 118 -15.95 -6.18 1.77
N ARG A 119 -16.04 -7.49 2.04
CA ARG A 119 -14.88 -8.29 2.48
C ARG A 119 -13.78 -8.33 1.43
N THR A 120 -14.15 -8.51 0.16
CA THR A 120 -13.20 -8.53 -0.96
C THR A 120 -12.49 -7.18 -1.06
N LEU A 121 -13.23 -6.08 -1.07
CA LEU A 121 -12.68 -4.73 -1.14
C LEU A 121 -11.75 -4.42 0.04
N LEU A 122 -12.12 -4.79 1.27
CA LEU A 122 -11.27 -4.60 2.45
C LEU A 122 -9.98 -5.43 2.40
N ALA A 123 -10.07 -6.68 1.96
CA ALA A 123 -8.89 -7.54 1.83
C ALA A 123 -7.89 -6.97 0.82
N GLU A 124 -8.38 -6.44 -0.30
CA GLU A 124 -7.54 -5.77 -1.30
C GLU A 124 -6.93 -4.48 -0.77
N THR A 125 -7.72 -3.63 -0.10
CA THR A 125 -7.20 -2.40 0.54
C THR A 125 -6.04 -2.70 1.47
N TYR A 126 -6.17 -3.74 2.30
CA TYR A 126 -5.12 -4.15 3.23
C TYR A 126 -3.87 -4.69 2.50
N ALA A 127 -4.07 -5.48 1.44
CA ALA A 127 -2.98 -6.04 0.65
C ALA A 127 -2.18 -4.97 -0.12
N THR A 128 -2.78 -3.82 -0.42
CA THR A 128 -2.15 -2.73 -1.19
C THR A 128 -1.84 -1.48 -0.36
N ASP A 129 -2.09 -1.49 0.95
CA ASP A 129 -1.91 -0.33 1.86
C ASP A 129 -2.69 0.92 1.40
N GLY A 130 -3.90 0.71 0.87
CA GLY A 130 -4.69 1.73 0.19
C GLY A 130 -5.73 2.44 1.07
N ASP A 131 -5.63 2.34 2.40
CA ASP A 131 -6.68 2.76 3.35
C ASP A 131 -7.14 4.21 3.17
N ILE A 132 -6.19 5.13 2.95
CA ILE A 132 -6.43 6.57 2.74
C ILE A 132 -7.43 6.86 1.61
N ALA A 133 -7.45 6.01 0.58
CA ALA A 133 -8.29 6.15 -0.61
C ALA A 133 -9.28 4.99 -0.77
N ALA A 134 -9.48 4.15 0.25
CA ALA A 134 -10.24 2.92 0.15
C ALA A 134 -11.71 3.13 -0.24
N GLN A 135 -12.34 4.19 0.27
CA GLN A 135 -13.71 4.54 -0.10
C GLN A 135 -13.82 4.92 -1.58
N ASP A 136 -12.87 5.71 -2.06
CA ASP A 136 -12.82 6.18 -3.44
C ASP A 136 -12.57 5.01 -4.40
N TRP A 137 -11.62 4.14 -4.07
CA TRP A 137 -11.35 2.90 -4.78
C TRP A 137 -12.55 1.96 -4.82
N ALA A 138 -13.21 1.73 -3.68
CA ALA A 138 -14.40 0.89 -3.60
C ALA A 138 -15.52 1.42 -4.49
N TYR A 139 -15.78 2.73 -4.44
CA TYR A 139 -16.78 3.37 -5.29
C TYR A 139 -16.45 3.18 -6.78
N LEU A 140 -15.22 3.47 -7.20
CA LEU A 140 -14.79 3.35 -8.59
C LEU A 140 -14.87 1.92 -9.11
N LYS A 141 -14.30 0.97 -8.35
CA LYS A 141 -14.31 -0.46 -8.69
C LYS A 141 -15.73 -0.98 -8.94
N LEU A 142 -16.67 -0.63 -8.06
CA LEU A 142 -18.07 -1.05 -8.18
C LEU A 142 -18.79 -0.36 -9.36
N ARG A 143 -18.57 0.94 -9.55
CA ARG A 143 -19.17 1.68 -10.68
C ARG A 143 -18.71 1.14 -12.03
N LEU A 144 -17.42 0.83 -12.15
CA LEU A 144 -16.82 0.28 -13.37
C LEU A 144 -17.21 -1.19 -13.59
N ALA A 145 -17.48 -1.94 -12.52
CA ALA A 145 -18.04 -3.30 -12.59
C ALA A 145 -19.54 -3.33 -12.97
N GLY A 146 -20.19 -2.18 -13.13
CA GLY A 146 -21.60 -2.10 -13.55
C GLY A 146 -22.62 -2.01 -12.40
N HIS A 147 -22.20 -1.89 -11.14
CA HIS A 147 -23.12 -1.64 -10.03
C HIS A 147 -23.76 -0.26 -10.16
N ASP A 148 -25.00 -0.11 -9.74
CA ASP A 148 -25.71 1.18 -9.80
C ASP A 148 -25.08 2.23 -8.86
N LEU A 149 -25.46 3.50 -9.08
CA LEU A 149 -24.89 4.62 -8.33
C LEU A 149 -25.17 4.55 -6.82
N GLN A 150 -26.39 4.19 -6.42
CA GLN A 150 -26.78 4.14 -5.02
C GLN A 150 -26.14 2.93 -4.32
N GLY A 151 -26.16 1.76 -4.98
CA GLY A 151 -25.48 0.55 -4.52
C GLY A 151 -23.99 0.77 -4.30
N SER A 152 -23.30 1.36 -5.27
CA SER A 152 -21.86 1.64 -5.19
C SER A 152 -21.52 2.59 -4.03
N LYS A 153 -22.30 3.68 -3.84
CA LYS A 153 -22.10 4.62 -2.73
C LYS A 153 -22.31 3.96 -1.37
N ARG A 154 -23.36 3.14 -1.24
CA ARG A 154 -23.69 2.44 0.00
C ARG A 154 -22.59 1.46 0.39
N LEU A 155 -22.14 0.62 -0.55
CA LEU A 155 -21.08 -0.37 -0.32
C LEU A 155 -19.73 0.28 -0.01
N ALA A 156 -19.35 1.33 -0.75
CA ALA A 156 -18.16 2.12 -0.43
C ALA A 156 -18.25 2.75 0.97
N GLY A 157 -19.44 3.22 1.37
CA GLY A 157 -19.71 3.69 2.72
C GLY A 157 -19.52 2.60 3.80
N PHE A 158 -19.91 1.35 3.52
CA PHE A 158 -19.64 0.23 4.43
C PHE A 158 -18.15 -0.08 4.56
N VAL A 159 -17.38 -0.03 3.46
CA VAL A 159 -15.91 -0.14 3.50
C VAL A 159 -15.32 0.95 4.39
N PHE A 160 -15.70 2.22 4.16
CA PHE A 160 -15.26 3.34 4.98
C PHE A 160 -15.62 3.17 6.46
N GLN A 161 -16.86 2.79 6.77
CA GLN A 161 -17.30 2.57 8.16
C GLN A 161 -16.52 1.45 8.85
N ARG A 162 -16.15 0.39 8.13
CA ARG A 162 -15.29 -0.66 8.67
C ARG A 162 -13.91 -0.10 8.98
N ILE A 163 -13.31 0.64 8.05
CA ILE A 163 -12.00 1.31 8.22
C ILE A 163 -12.00 2.27 9.39
N ALA A 164 -12.88 3.27 9.38
CA ALA A 164 -13.04 4.22 10.48
C ALA A 164 -13.32 3.51 11.81
N GLY A 165 -14.13 2.44 11.78
CA GLY A 165 -14.47 1.64 12.95
C GLY A 165 -13.26 1.03 13.66
N TRP A 166 -12.30 0.45 12.93
CA TRP A 166 -11.09 -0.09 13.54
C TRP A 166 -10.01 0.96 13.78
N GLN A 167 -9.95 2.02 12.96
CA GLN A 167 -9.06 3.17 13.17
C GLN A 167 -9.38 3.95 14.45
N GLN A 168 -10.66 4.07 14.82
CA GLN A 168 -11.10 4.88 15.97
C GLN A 168 -11.34 4.07 17.25
N LYS A 169 -11.82 2.82 17.15
CA LYS A 169 -12.24 2.05 18.33
C LYS A 169 -11.18 1.12 18.87
N GLY A 170 -9.98 1.08 18.28
CA GLY A 170 -8.92 0.15 18.66
C GLY A 170 -9.26 -1.34 18.46
N ARG A 171 -10.48 -1.65 17.97
CA ARG A 171 -11.05 -2.99 17.73
C ARG A 171 -10.44 -3.66 16.50
N TRP A 172 -9.12 -3.73 16.46
CA TRP A 172 -8.46 -4.78 15.73
C TRP A 172 -8.69 -6.10 16.46
N HIS A 173 -8.71 -7.21 15.73
CA HIS A 173 -8.31 -8.47 16.34
C HIS A 173 -6.98 -8.19 17.03
N PRO A 174 -6.89 -8.41 18.36
CA PRO A 174 -5.60 -8.42 19.01
C PRO A 174 -4.71 -9.30 18.14
N LEU A 175 -3.51 -8.84 17.81
CA LEU A 175 -2.41 -9.80 17.88
C LEU A 175 -2.67 -10.56 19.18
N PRO A 176 -2.86 -11.89 19.16
CA PRO A 176 -3.17 -12.62 20.39
C PRO A 176 -2.23 -12.07 21.45
N ALA A 177 -2.80 -11.58 22.56
CA ALA A 177 -1.97 -11.05 23.64
C ALA A 177 -0.83 -12.06 23.81
N PRO A 178 0.44 -11.62 23.83
CA PRO A 178 1.56 -12.53 23.98
C PRO A 178 1.17 -13.52 25.06
N GLU A 179 0.95 -14.79 24.69
CA GLU A 179 0.84 -15.81 25.72
C GLU A 179 2.12 -15.63 26.54
N ALA A 180 2.02 -15.65 27.86
CA ALA A 180 3.17 -15.41 28.72
C ALA A 180 4.35 -16.37 28.40
N ASP A 181 4.05 -17.46 27.68
CA ASP A 181 4.97 -18.49 27.20
C ASP A 181 5.20 -18.50 25.67
N ALA A 182 4.70 -17.52 24.92
CA ALA A 182 5.00 -17.40 23.49
C ALA A 182 6.51 -17.11 23.32
N PRO A 183 7.26 -17.89 22.52
CA PRO A 183 8.69 -17.66 22.35
C PRO A 183 8.96 -16.21 21.91
N ASP A 184 9.91 -15.53 22.56
CA ASP A 184 10.33 -14.16 22.24
C ASP A 184 10.58 -13.95 20.72
N ASP A 185 11.00 -15.02 20.06
CA ASP A 185 11.32 -15.14 18.65
C ASP A 185 10.10 -14.91 17.75
N MET A 186 8.90 -15.31 18.20
CA MET A 186 7.65 -15.26 17.44
C MET A 186 7.27 -13.81 17.08
N TRP A 187 7.45 -12.89 18.03
CA TRP A 187 7.13 -11.47 17.90
C TRP A 187 8.17 -10.68 17.10
N ASN A 188 9.36 -11.26 16.96
CA ASN A 188 10.56 -10.57 16.49
C ASN A 188 11.18 -11.24 15.26
N THR A 189 10.46 -12.14 14.59
CA THR A 189 10.91 -12.81 13.37
C THR A 189 11.39 -11.83 12.29
N TRP A 190 10.80 -10.64 12.24
CA TRP A 190 11.19 -9.57 11.34
C TRP A 190 12.55 -8.93 11.67
N LEU A 191 13.04 -9.02 12.92
CA LEU A 191 14.35 -8.45 13.32
C LEU A 191 15.52 -9.04 12.57
N ARG A 192 15.43 -10.32 12.15
CA ARG A 192 16.48 -10.98 11.36
C ARG A 192 16.66 -10.34 9.98
N ARG A 193 15.68 -9.55 9.53
CA ARG A 193 15.69 -8.85 8.23
C ARG A 193 16.17 -7.42 8.34
N VAL A 194 16.44 -6.92 9.55
CA VAL A 194 17.00 -5.58 9.71
C VAL A 194 18.43 -5.59 9.20
N GLU A 195 18.70 -4.72 8.24
CA GLU A 195 20.06 -4.44 7.80
C GLU A 195 20.68 -3.43 8.77
N TRP A 196 21.63 -3.85 9.59
CA TRP A 196 22.25 -2.97 10.58
C TRP A 196 23.38 -2.16 9.95
N ALA A 197 23.42 -0.86 10.26
CA ALA A 197 24.56 -0.02 9.97
C ALA A 197 25.69 -0.28 10.98
N ASP A 198 26.91 0.07 10.59
CA ASP A 198 28.06 0.09 11.48
C ASP A 198 28.06 1.37 12.34
N GLY A 199 28.67 1.29 13.54
CA GLY A 199 28.86 2.44 14.43
C GLY A 199 27.78 2.61 15.50
N ALA A 200 27.91 3.69 16.28
CA ALA A 200 26.94 4.03 17.32
C ALA A 200 25.75 4.80 16.70
N PRO A 201 24.50 4.42 17.02
CA PRO A 201 23.33 5.08 16.44
C PRO A 201 23.12 6.47 17.05
N GLU A 202 22.78 7.45 16.22
CA GLU A 202 22.27 8.75 16.69
C GLU A 202 20.95 8.57 17.47
N GLU A 203 20.64 9.48 18.38
CA GLU A 203 19.41 9.42 19.18
C GLU A 203 18.13 9.56 18.34
N LEU A 204 17.04 8.97 18.82
CA LEU A 204 15.73 9.15 18.19
C LEU A 204 15.28 10.61 18.26
N PRO A 205 14.60 11.12 17.21
CA PRO A 205 14.04 12.46 17.25
C PRO A 205 12.91 12.56 18.29
N VAL A 206 12.86 13.72 18.95
CA VAL A 206 11.88 14.02 20.01
C VAL A 206 10.47 14.21 19.45
N LEU A 207 10.35 14.78 18.25
CA LEU A 207 9.08 15.06 17.58
C LEU A 207 9.00 14.30 16.25
N PRO A 208 7.79 13.91 15.82
CA PRO A 208 7.57 13.48 14.45
C PRO A 208 8.03 14.57 13.47
N ALA A 209 8.50 14.15 12.29
CA ALA A 209 8.74 15.05 11.18
C ALA A 209 7.42 15.77 10.84
N GLY A 210 7.46 17.10 10.80
CA GLY A 210 6.30 17.98 10.66
C GLY A 210 5.60 17.81 9.31
N ARG A 211 4.83 16.73 9.17
CA ARG A 211 4.02 16.41 7.99
C ARG A 211 2.75 17.26 8.01
N LEU A 212 2.41 17.88 6.88
CA LEU A 212 1.34 18.88 6.81
C LEU A 212 -0.05 18.33 7.19
N ASP A 213 -0.32 17.07 6.90
CA ASP A 213 -1.58 16.37 7.17
C ASP A 213 -1.47 15.47 8.42
N TYR A 214 -0.57 15.77 9.36
CA TYR A 214 -0.40 14.99 10.59
C TYR A 214 -1.70 14.82 11.39
N ASP A 215 -2.51 15.89 11.47
CA ASP A 215 -3.78 15.92 12.19
C ASP A 215 -5.01 15.64 11.30
N ASP A 216 -4.85 15.17 10.06
CA ASP A 216 -5.99 14.89 9.17
C ASP A 216 -6.91 13.80 9.76
N ASP A 217 -8.22 14.07 9.79
CA ASP A 217 -9.24 13.16 10.35
C ASP A 217 -9.34 11.81 9.61
N SER A 218 -8.75 11.69 8.43
CA SER A 218 -8.66 10.43 7.68
C SER A 218 -7.60 9.47 8.22
N ARG A 219 -6.72 9.93 9.12
CA ARG A 219 -5.69 9.09 9.76
C ARG A 219 -6.26 8.37 10.98
N GLY A 220 -5.76 7.16 11.20
CA GLY A 220 -6.07 6.40 12.41
C GLY A 220 -5.23 6.85 13.60
N ARG A 221 -5.72 6.56 14.80
CA ARG A 221 -5.03 6.85 16.07
C ARG A 221 -5.03 5.60 16.94
N MET A 222 -3.97 5.41 17.71
CA MET A 222 -3.91 4.41 18.77
C MET A 222 -3.14 4.95 19.97
N HIS A 223 -3.54 4.54 21.17
CA HIS A 223 -2.72 4.76 22.35
C HIS A 223 -1.56 3.76 22.35
N SER A 224 -0.34 4.25 22.57
CA SER A 224 0.85 3.42 22.78
C SER A 224 1.18 3.42 24.26
N GLU A 225 1.21 2.23 24.86
CA GLU A 225 1.55 2.08 26.29
C GLU A 225 3.03 2.42 26.52
N LYS A 226 3.91 2.01 25.60
CA LYS A 226 5.35 2.26 25.69
C LYS A 226 5.70 3.74 25.61
N LEU A 227 4.90 4.53 24.89
CA LEU A 227 5.11 5.97 24.72
C LEU A 227 4.23 6.82 25.64
N GLY A 228 3.23 6.23 26.30
CA GLY A 228 2.28 6.93 27.17
C GLY A 228 1.44 7.99 26.47
N ARG A 229 1.22 7.88 25.15
CA ARG A 229 0.52 8.88 24.33
C ARG A 229 -0.17 8.26 23.12
N GLU A 230 -1.01 9.04 22.46
CA GLU A 230 -1.52 8.67 21.14
C GLU A 230 -0.44 8.81 20.05
N VAL A 231 -0.47 7.85 19.11
CA VAL A 231 0.29 7.85 17.86
C VAL A 231 -0.67 7.77 16.67
N THR A 232 -0.29 8.35 15.54
CA THR A 232 -1.08 8.36 14.31
C THR A 232 -0.53 7.36 13.29
N PHE A 233 -1.39 6.87 12.39
CA PHE A 233 -1.01 6.00 11.28
C PHE A 233 -1.95 6.20 10.09
N ASP A 234 -1.46 5.91 8.89
CA ASP A 234 -2.23 6.07 7.65
C ASP A 234 -3.06 4.84 7.33
N THR A 235 -2.54 3.67 7.68
CA THR A 235 -3.04 2.40 7.16
C THR A 235 -3.09 1.32 8.22
N ALA A 236 -3.82 0.25 7.90
CA ALA A 236 -3.92 -0.95 8.70
C ALA A 236 -2.54 -1.61 8.93
N LEU A 237 -1.72 -1.62 7.89
CA LEU A 237 -0.40 -2.23 7.91
C LEU A 237 0.54 -1.44 8.84
N GLN A 238 0.52 -0.10 8.75
CA GLN A 238 1.23 0.76 9.70
C GLN A 238 0.75 0.56 11.14
N ALA A 239 -0.57 0.51 11.38
CA ALA A 239 -1.11 0.23 12.71
C ALA A 239 -0.61 -1.11 13.27
N ARG A 240 -0.54 -2.15 12.43
CA ARG A 240 -0.02 -3.46 12.82
C ARG A 240 1.46 -3.39 13.20
N LEU A 241 2.30 -2.68 12.43
CA LEU A 241 3.70 -2.45 12.78
C LEU A 241 3.82 -1.73 14.13
N LEU A 242 3.13 -0.60 14.30
CA LEU A 242 3.23 0.21 15.53
C LEU A 242 2.81 -0.60 16.77
N ARG A 243 1.80 -1.46 16.66
CA ARG A 243 1.39 -2.38 17.73
C ARG A 243 2.45 -3.44 18.05
N LEU A 244 3.11 -3.98 17.03
CA LEU A 244 4.23 -4.91 17.24
C LEU A 244 5.39 -4.23 17.96
N LEU A 245 5.69 -2.97 17.62
CA LEU A 245 6.71 -2.18 18.29
C LEU A 245 6.32 -1.88 19.75
N ASP A 246 5.07 -1.50 19.99
CA ASP A 246 4.55 -1.20 21.33
C ASP A 246 4.56 -2.44 22.24
N ALA A 247 4.14 -3.60 21.71
CA ALA A 247 4.07 -4.85 22.45
C ALA A 247 5.42 -5.57 22.63
N SER A 248 6.41 -5.32 21.76
CA SER A 248 7.68 -6.05 21.83
C SER A 248 8.49 -5.66 23.08
N PRO A 249 8.93 -6.64 23.90
CA PRO A 249 9.80 -6.37 25.05
C PRO A 249 11.22 -5.98 24.62
N ARG A 250 11.62 -6.28 23.37
CA ARG A 250 12.93 -5.91 22.82
C ARG A 250 13.00 -4.46 22.35
N VAL A 251 11.87 -3.81 22.17
CA VAL A 251 11.78 -2.39 21.81
C VAL A 251 11.73 -1.58 23.11
N ALA A 252 12.72 -0.72 23.32
CA ALA A 252 12.77 0.19 24.47
C ALA A 252 11.85 1.39 24.25
N SER A 253 11.84 1.95 23.04
CA SER A 253 10.98 3.06 22.62
C SER A 253 10.91 3.13 21.09
N PHE A 254 9.98 3.91 20.53
CA PHE A 254 9.92 4.17 19.09
C PHE A 254 9.33 5.55 18.79
N ARG A 255 9.51 6.00 17.55
CA ARG A 255 8.96 7.25 17.01
C ARG A 255 8.30 7.02 15.67
N GLU A 256 7.02 7.33 15.54
CA GLU A 256 6.31 7.42 14.27
C GLU A 256 6.76 8.64 13.46
N LEU A 257 6.79 8.49 12.12
CA LEU A 257 7.19 9.54 11.18
C LEU A 257 8.49 10.25 11.59
N PRO A 258 9.60 9.53 11.85
CA PRO A 258 10.78 10.11 12.51
C PRO A 258 11.52 11.14 11.64
N ALA A 259 11.37 11.09 10.32
CA ALA A 259 12.12 11.94 9.41
C ALA A 259 11.33 12.26 8.14
N ALA A 260 11.68 13.39 7.52
CA ALA A 260 11.36 13.70 6.13
C ALA A 260 12.57 13.30 5.27
N VAL A 261 12.42 12.28 4.44
CA VAL A 261 13.47 11.74 3.58
C VAL A 261 13.22 12.20 2.15
N THR A 262 14.11 13.05 1.64
CA THR A 262 14.08 13.45 0.23
C THR A 262 14.62 12.32 -0.64
N TYR A 263 13.96 12.07 -1.76
CA TYR A 263 14.41 11.14 -2.79
C TYR A 263 14.11 11.71 -4.17
N GLU A 264 14.94 11.35 -5.15
CA GLU A 264 14.70 11.67 -6.54
C GLU A 264 13.88 10.55 -7.19
N LEU A 265 12.86 10.93 -7.97
CA LEU A 265 12.15 10.02 -8.86
C LEU A 265 12.00 10.68 -10.23
N ASP A 266 12.57 10.05 -11.25
CA ASP A 266 12.53 10.51 -12.64
C ASP A 266 12.92 12.01 -12.78
N GLY A 267 14.00 12.44 -12.10
CA GLY A 267 14.48 13.82 -12.11
C GLY A 267 13.69 14.81 -11.25
N THR A 268 12.72 14.34 -10.45
CA THR A 268 11.91 15.18 -9.56
C THR A 268 12.16 14.83 -8.11
N ASP A 269 12.49 15.82 -7.29
CA ASP A 269 12.60 15.66 -5.84
C ASP A 269 11.23 15.45 -5.20
N ARG A 270 11.15 14.41 -4.38
CA ARG A 270 9.98 14.06 -3.58
C ARG A 270 10.37 13.88 -2.12
N VAL A 271 9.39 13.94 -1.24
CA VAL A 271 9.58 13.74 0.21
C VAL A 271 8.75 12.56 0.67
N HIS A 272 9.40 11.62 1.35
CA HIS A 272 8.77 10.50 2.02
C HIS A 272 8.93 10.59 3.53
N TYR A 273 7.99 10.03 4.26
CA TYR A 273 8.02 9.94 5.71
C TYR A 273 7.98 8.46 6.11
N PRO A 274 9.13 7.86 6.45
CA PRO A 274 9.19 6.48 6.93
C PRO A 274 8.23 6.25 8.10
N THR A 275 7.70 5.03 8.22
CA THR A 275 6.65 4.76 9.20
C THR A 275 7.10 4.96 10.65
N ALA A 276 8.24 4.38 11.06
CA ALA A 276 8.74 4.49 12.42
C ALA A 276 10.27 4.34 12.52
N ALA A 277 10.86 4.84 13.60
CA ALA A 277 12.20 4.45 14.06
C ALA A 277 12.09 3.83 15.45
N ALA A 278 12.63 2.63 15.64
CA ALA A 278 12.54 1.88 16.89
C ALA A 278 13.92 1.75 17.55
N GLN A 279 14.01 2.11 18.82
CA GLN A 279 15.17 1.86 19.67
C GLN A 279 14.99 0.54 20.42
N PHE A 280 15.99 -0.31 20.33
CA PHE A 280 16.01 -1.62 20.98
C PHE A 280 16.69 -1.56 22.35
N THR A 281 16.40 -2.54 23.20
CA THR A 281 16.97 -2.66 24.55
C THR A 281 18.49 -2.88 24.56
N ASP A 282 19.07 -3.31 23.43
CA ASP A 282 20.51 -3.41 23.23
C ASP A 282 21.15 -2.10 22.74
N GLY A 283 20.37 -1.01 22.65
CA GLY A 283 20.82 0.32 22.25
C GLY A 283 20.81 0.57 20.75
N ARG A 284 20.64 -0.46 19.89
CA ARG A 284 20.53 -0.26 18.43
C ARG A 284 19.23 0.45 18.07
N ILE A 285 19.24 1.16 16.94
CA ILE A 285 18.06 1.82 16.38
C ILE A 285 17.84 1.32 14.96
N ALA A 286 16.60 1.04 14.57
CA ALA A 286 16.23 0.74 13.18
C ALA A 286 15.16 1.69 12.67
N LEU A 287 15.37 2.26 11.48
CA LEU A 287 14.36 2.93 10.69
C LEU A 287 13.56 1.88 9.92
N ILE A 288 12.24 1.89 10.11
CA ILE A 288 11.32 0.89 9.59
C ILE A 288 10.30 1.61 8.71
N ASP A 289 10.19 1.18 7.46
CA ASP A 289 9.17 1.67 6.55
C ASP A 289 8.22 0.56 6.12
N VAL A 290 6.93 0.86 6.16
CA VAL A 290 5.88 -0.06 5.70
C VAL A 290 5.78 0.01 4.19
N LEU A 291 5.88 -1.15 3.56
CA LEU A 291 5.79 -1.29 2.12
C LEU A 291 5.15 -2.64 1.77
N PRO A 292 3.92 -2.66 1.21
CA PRO A 292 3.27 -3.91 0.82
C PRO A 292 4.16 -4.77 -0.07
N LEU A 293 4.16 -6.07 0.21
CA LEU A 293 4.98 -7.04 -0.52
C LEU A 293 4.79 -6.93 -2.04
N ALA A 294 3.54 -6.77 -2.48
CA ALA A 294 3.16 -6.60 -3.88
C ALA A 294 3.81 -5.41 -4.57
N HIS A 295 4.01 -4.32 -3.82
CA HIS A 295 4.47 -3.03 -4.34
C HIS A 295 5.97 -2.83 -4.13
N ALA A 296 6.63 -3.75 -3.41
CA ALA A 296 8.05 -3.63 -3.08
C ALA A 296 8.98 -3.53 -4.30
N ALA A 297 8.52 -4.05 -5.45
CA ALA A 297 9.27 -4.02 -6.70
C ALA A 297 8.98 -2.79 -7.57
N LEU A 298 7.96 -1.98 -7.26
CA LEU A 298 7.61 -0.79 -8.03
C LEU A 298 8.74 0.23 -7.98
N HIS A 299 9.02 0.88 -9.12
CA HIS A 299 10.13 1.83 -9.25
C HIS A 299 10.08 2.97 -8.22
N PRO A 300 8.94 3.68 -8.00
CA PRO A 300 8.85 4.72 -6.97
C PRO A 300 9.18 4.20 -5.57
N GLN A 301 8.67 3.01 -5.24
CA GLN A 301 8.85 2.40 -3.93
C GLN A 301 10.30 1.97 -3.68
N ARG A 302 10.98 1.47 -4.71
CA ARG A 302 12.40 1.14 -4.65
C ARG A 302 13.28 2.37 -4.46
N ALA A 303 13.01 3.45 -5.21
CA ALA A 303 13.74 4.72 -5.07
C ALA A 303 13.59 5.29 -3.64
N ARG A 304 12.36 5.31 -3.14
CA ARG A 304 12.02 5.70 -1.77
C ARG A 304 12.71 4.85 -0.71
N ALA A 305 12.68 3.52 -0.86
CA ALA A 305 13.32 2.59 0.07
C ALA A 305 14.85 2.74 0.07
N ALA A 306 15.47 2.95 -1.09
CA ALA A 306 16.90 3.21 -1.19
C ALA A 306 17.31 4.51 -0.46
N ALA A 307 16.54 5.59 -0.62
CA ALA A 307 16.77 6.83 0.09
C ALA A 307 16.56 6.69 1.60
N GLY A 308 15.52 5.98 2.03
CA GLY A 308 15.27 5.67 3.45
C GLY A 308 16.41 4.87 4.07
N ARG A 309 16.91 3.85 3.36
CA ARG A 309 18.08 3.07 3.77
C ARG A 309 19.33 3.93 3.92
N ALA A 310 19.63 4.77 2.92
CA ALA A 310 20.77 5.68 2.97
C ALA A 310 20.64 6.67 4.14
N HIS A 311 19.44 7.20 4.38
CA HIS A 311 19.15 8.08 5.50
C HIS A 311 19.39 7.40 6.85
N ALA A 312 18.92 6.16 7.02
CA ALA A 312 19.14 5.37 8.24
C ALA A 312 20.64 5.14 8.48
N PHE A 313 21.35 4.67 7.45
CA PHE A 313 22.76 4.30 7.58
C PHE A 313 23.65 5.51 7.89
N SER A 314 23.33 6.68 7.34
CA SER A 314 24.04 7.93 7.66
C SER A 314 23.98 8.32 9.14
N ARG A 315 23.07 7.73 9.93
CA ARG A 315 22.85 7.99 11.36
C ARG A 315 23.27 6.82 12.25
N GLY A 316 23.94 5.81 11.69
CA GLY A 316 24.23 4.56 12.40
C GLY A 316 22.97 3.74 12.72
N TRP A 317 21.83 4.02 12.08
CA TRP A 317 20.60 3.24 12.26
C TRP A 317 20.55 2.07 11.28
N GLY A 318 19.96 0.96 11.69
CA GLY A 318 19.55 -0.10 10.79
C GLY A 318 18.36 0.31 9.91
N TRP A 319 18.13 -0.44 8.84
CA TRP A 319 17.02 -0.26 7.92
C TRP A 319 16.17 -1.52 7.82
N LEU A 320 14.85 -1.35 7.75
CA LEU A 320 13.91 -2.42 7.47
C LEU A 320 12.76 -1.94 6.59
N THR A 321 12.58 -2.64 5.48
CA THR A 321 11.32 -2.62 4.73
C THR A 321 10.38 -3.68 5.32
N TRP A 322 9.33 -3.25 6.00
CA TRP A 322 8.37 -4.13 6.65
C TRP A 322 7.12 -4.30 5.78
N THR A 323 6.86 -5.53 5.36
CA THR A 323 5.78 -5.85 4.40
C THR A 323 4.46 -6.26 5.06
N GLY A 324 4.52 -6.55 6.36
CA GLY A 324 3.45 -7.20 7.13
C GLY A 324 3.06 -8.60 6.66
N SER A 325 3.75 -9.14 5.65
CA SER A 325 3.65 -10.53 5.22
C SER A 325 4.64 -11.39 6.01
N HIS A 326 4.47 -12.72 5.96
CA HIS A 326 5.51 -13.64 6.38
C HIS A 326 6.78 -13.47 5.55
N ASP A 327 6.64 -13.09 4.28
CA ASP A 327 7.73 -12.85 3.35
C ASP A 327 8.16 -11.37 3.33
N GLY A 328 9.46 -11.14 3.27
CA GLY A 328 10.05 -9.82 3.05
C GLY A 328 10.84 -9.76 1.74
N ILE A 329 11.65 -8.71 1.59
CA ILE A 329 12.54 -8.54 0.44
C ILE A 329 13.52 -9.72 0.26
N PRO A 330 14.16 -10.26 1.32
CA PRO A 330 15.06 -11.41 1.15
C PRO A 330 14.34 -12.64 0.61
N GLU A 331 13.12 -12.92 1.10
CA GLU A 331 12.32 -14.04 0.63
C GLU A 331 11.90 -13.86 -0.84
N LEU A 332 11.46 -12.65 -1.24
CA LEU A 332 11.21 -12.35 -2.66
C LEU A 332 12.45 -12.55 -3.53
N LEU A 333 13.62 -12.07 -3.10
CA LEU A 333 14.88 -12.26 -3.83
C LEU A 333 15.27 -13.74 -3.96
N SER A 334 14.83 -14.60 -3.03
CA SER A 334 15.07 -16.06 -3.06
C SER A 334 13.99 -16.86 -3.80
N ARG A 335 12.85 -16.24 -4.15
CA ARG A 335 11.68 -16.90 -4.72
C ARG A 335 11.99 -17.62 -6.05
N LYS A 336 11.81 -18.92 -6.13
CA LYS A 336 12.15 -19.69 -7.34
C LYS A 336 11.23 -19.30 -8.50
N VAL A 337 11.82 -18.83 -9.59
CA VAL A 337 11.15 -18.59 -10.87
C VAL A 337 11.78 -19.53 -11.89
N ASN A 338 10.99 -20.06 -12.82
CA ASN A 338 11.51 -20.97 -13.85
C ASN A 338 12.62 -20.24 -14.67
N PRO A 339 13.86 -20.79 -14.73
CA PRO A 339 14.97 -20.13 -15.41
C PRO A 339 14.74 -19.86 -16.90
N TYR A 340 13.95 -20.70 -17.57
CA TYR A 340 13.58 -20.51 -18.97
C TYR A 340 12.69 -19.26 -19.14
N TYR A 341 11.70 -19.08 -18.26
CA TYR A 341 10.85 -17.90 -18.25
C TYR A 341 11.66 -16.65 -17.87
N GLU A 342 12.47 -16.71 -16.83
CA GLU A 342 13.36 -15.61 -16.46
C GLU A 342 14.25 -15.15 -17.63
N SER A 343 14.91 -16.08 -18.31
CA SER A 343 15.78 -15.78 -19.46
C SER A 343 14.99 -15.18 -20.63
N THR A 344 13.80 -15.70 -20.91
CA THR A 344 12.93 -15.21 -21.98
C THR A 344 12.46 -13.77 -21.71
N LEU A 345 12.01 -13.48 -20.47
CA LEU A 345 11.58 -12.15 -20.08
C LEU A 345 12.74 -11.15 -20.14
N THR A 346 13.92 -11.55 -19.65
CA THR A 346 15.15 -10.72 -19.69
C THR A 346 15.53 -10.37 -21.14
N SER A 347 15.47 -11.35 -22.05
CA SER A 347 15.76 -11.13 -23.48
C SER A 347 14.73 -10.18 -24.13
N ARG A 348 13.45 -10.30 -23.78
CA ARG A 348 12.40 -9.37 -24.27
C ARG A 348 12.67 -7.95 -23.80
N LEU A 349 13.00 -7.75 -22.52
CA LEU A 349 13.29 -6.43 -21.95
C LEU A 349 14.57 -5.80 -22.48
N SER A 350 15.58 -6.61 -22.79
CA SER A 350 16.81 -6.14 -23.46
C SER A 350 16.55 -5.62 -24.87
N SER A 351 15.43 -6.01 -25.50
CA SER A 351 15.02 -5.55 -26.83
C SER A 351 14.16 -4.28 -26.79
N GLY A 352 13.66 -3.88 -25.60
CA GLY A 352 12.84 -2.68 -25.43
C GLY A 352 11.86 -2.77 -24.25
N PRO A 353 11.16 -1.66 -23.95
CA PRO A 353 10.15 -1.62 -22.90
C PRO A 353 9.01 -2.61 -23.16
N MET A 354 8.50 -3.23 -22.10
CA MET A 354 7.31 -4.06 -22.12
C MET A 354 6.09 -3.29 -21.60
N THR A 355 5.00 -3.32 -22.36
CA THR A 355 3.70 -2.74 -22.00
C THR A 355 2.80 -3.77 -21.32
N TRP A 356 1.67 -3.33 -20.75
CA TRP A 356 0.74 -4.25 -20.09
C TRP A 356 0.25 -5.37 -21.01
N PRO A 357 -0.22 -5.14 -22.26
CA PRO A 357 -0.65 -6.23 -23.14
C PRO A 357 0.44 -7.26 -23.42
N ALA A 358 1.70 -6.82 -23.53
CA ALA A 358 2.83 -7.71 -23.76
C ALA A 358 3.15 -8.56 -22.52
N LEU A 359 3.08 -7.96 -21.32
CA LEU A 359 3.20 -8.70 -20.06
C LEU A 359 2.02 -9.67 -19.87
N ASP A 360 0.80 -9.26 -20.22
CA ASP A 360 -0.42 -10.04 -20.08
C ASP A 360 -0.40 -11.31 -20.94
N ALA A 361 0.04 -11.17 -22.19
CA ALA A 361 0.29 -12.31 -23.08
C ALA A 361 1.38 -13.23 -22.51
N TYR A 362 2.46 -12.65 -22.00
CA TYR A 362 3.56 -13.42 -21.41
C TYR A 362 3.12 -14.20 -20.16
N ARG A 363 2.41 -13.59 -19.21
CA ARG A 363 1.93 -14.29 -18.00
C ARG A 363 0.96 -15.41 -18.35
N THR A 364 0.14 -15.24 -19.40
CA THR A 364 -0.83 -16.25 -19.84
C THR A 364 -0.12 -17.44 -20.45
N GLU A 365 0.99 -17.21 -21.18
CA GLU A 365 1.85 -18.25 -21.74
C GLU A 365 2.61 -19.02 -20.64
N THR A 366 3.17 -18.32 -19.65
CA THR A 366 4.12 -18.92 -18.70
C THR A 366 3.54 -19.28 -17.34
N GLY A 367 2.33 -18.78 -17.01
CA GLY A 367 1.76 -18.87 -15.67
C GLY A 367 2.48 -18.01 -14.63
N LEU A 368 3.17 -16.93 -15.06
CA LEU A 368 3.89 -16.03 -14.16
C LEU A 368 2.93 -15.40 -13.13
N GLU A 369 3.26 -15.45 -11.85
CA GLU A 369 2.52 -14.78 -10.78
C GLU A 369 3.10 -13.40 -10.45
N LEU A 370 2.32 -12.55 -9.76
CA LEU A 370 2.75 -11.17 -9.45
C LEU A 370 4.03 -11.15 -8.62
N LEU A 371 4.16 -12.05 -7.64
CA LEU A 371 5.34 -12.13 -6.79
C LEU A 371 6.55 -12.71 -7.55
N ASP A 372 6.33 -13.49 -8.62
CA ASP A 372 7.43 -13.89 -9.52
C ASP A 372 7.96 -12.68 -10.27
N LEU A 373 7.07 -11.84 -10.83
CA LEU A 373 7.48 -10.59 -11.47
C LEU A 373 8.22 -9.67 -10.49
N ALA A 374 7.68 -9.49 -9.27
CA ALA A 374 8.34 -8.69 -8.25
C ALA A 374 9.75 -9.21 -7.91
N ALA A 375 9.91 -10.54 -7.78
CA ALA A 375 11.20 -11.17 -7.55
C ALA A 375 12.19 -10.91 -8.70
N LEU A 376 11.76 -11.08 -9.95
CA LEU A 376 12.60 -10.82 -11.13
C LEU A 376 12.99 -9.35 -11.24
N VAL A 377 12.07 -8.43 -11.01
CA VAL A 377 12.32 -6.98 -11.02
C VAL A 377 13.38 -6.61 -9.97
N LEU A 378 13.30 -7.18 -8.77
CA LEU A 378 14.28 -6.93 -7.71
C LEU A 378 15.67 -7.49 -8.05
N ARG A 379 15.75 -8.70 -8.64
CA ARG A 379 17.02 -9.34 -9.02
C ARG A 379 17.75 -8.64 -10.16
N HIS A 380 17.00 -8.24 -11.19
CA HIS A 380 17.56 -7.65 -12.40
C HIS A 380 17.55 -6.13 -12.39
N HIS A 381 17.07 -5.54 -11.29
CA HIS A 381 16.97 -4.09 -11.09
C HIS A 381 16.07 -3.34 -12.08
N TRP A 382 15.22 -4.03 -12.83
CA TRP A 382 14.28 -3.46 -13.79
C TRP A 382 13.41 -2.34 -13.20
N HIS A 383 13.00 -1.39 -14.04
CA HIS A 383 12.08 -0.34 -13.63
C HIS A 383 10.65 -0.75 -13.97
N TRP A 384 9.84 -0.96 -12.93
CA TRP A 384 8.41 -1.20 -13.05
C TRP A 384 7.63 0.06 -12.66
N HIS A 385 7.16 0.79 -13.67
CA HIS A 385 6.19 1.88 -13.50
C HIS A 385 4.78 1.30 -13.51
N ARG A 386 3.96 1.67 -12.54
CA ARG A 386 2.67 1.01 -12.32
C ARG A 386 1.58 1.44 -13.31
N GLY A 387 1.42 2.75 -13.51
CA GLY A 387 0.33 3.32 -14.28
C GLY A 387 0.75 4.60 -15.02
N PRO A 388 0.71 4.64 -16.36
CA PRO A 388 0.52 3.48 -17.24
C PRO A 388 1.65 2.46 -17.05
N PHE A 389 1.33 1.17 -17.14
CA PHE A 389 2.29 0.11 -16.91
C PHE A 389 3.44 0.20 -17.92
N ARG A 390 4.66 0.18 -17.40
CA ARG A 390 5.86 0.04 -18.20
C ARG A 390 6.93 -0.71 -17.42
N LEU A 391 7.48 -1.75 -18.04
CA LEU A 391 8.61 -2.49 -17.52
C LEU A 391 9.82 -2.29 -18.44
N THR A 392 10.94 -1.85 -17.88
CA THR A 392 12.21 -1.65 -18.62
C THR A 392 13.38 -2.29 -17.90
N SER A 393 14.40 -2.69 -18.66
CA SER A 393 15.66 -3.22 -18.14
C SER A 393 16.44 -2.19 -17.35
#